data_AF-A0A756T6M3-F1
#
_entry.id   AF-A0A756T6M3-F1
#
_cell.length_a   1.000
_cell.length_b   1.000
_cell.length_c   1.000
_cell.angle_alpha   90.00
_cell.angle_beta   90.00
_cell.angle_gamma   90.00
#
_symmetry.space_group_name_H-M   'P 1'
#
loop_
_entity.id
_entity.type
_entity.pdbx_description
1 polymer ?
#
loop_
_entity_poly.entity_id
_entity_poly.type
_entity_poly.pdbx_seq_one_letter_code
_entity_poly.pdbx_strand_id
1 'polypeptide(L)'
;PEVSRVRETLRRWRFYHEFAIGRHSPLRQPAVGYRSPVLDSDGQNLAAAFQTIVEIGAEEILHEILADAFPGCQFYCENEHSRFALKMRREGIRRPLLAAEMSDGTLRFLCLAVALLSPRPPAFLAINEPENSLHRDMLPALARLIIEASRYSQIWLTSHSAELAELIAAGAPCQRYALENRGGETRIVE
;
A
#
# COMPACT_ATOMS: atom_id res chain seq x y z
N PRO A 1 -22.86 14.24 -21.72
CA PRO A 1 -21.52 14.76 -21.33
C PRO A 1 -21.19 14.53 -19.85
N GLU A 2 -22.10 14.91 -18.95
CA GLU A 2 -21.90 14.81 -17.49
C GLU A 2 -21.89 13.36 -16.98
N VAL A 3 -22.78 12.51 -17.49
CA VAL A 3 -22.82 11.07 -17.15
C VAL A 3 -21.53 10.33 -17.53
N SER A 4 -20.86 10.69 -18.64
CA SER A 4 -19.58 10.08 -19.02
C SER A 4 -18.47 10.45 -18.04
N ARG A 5 -18.43 11.72 -17.59
CA ARG A 5 -17.45 12.19 -16.60
C ARG A 5 -17.65 11.48 -15.26
N VAL A 6 -18.89 11.38 -14.78
CA VAL A 6 -19.20 10.64 -13.53
C VAL A 6 -18.76 9.19 -13.65
N ARG A 7 -19.11 8.51 -14.75
CA ARG A 7 -18.68 7.12 -15.00
C ARG A 7 -17.16 6.99 -15.01
N GLU A 8 -16.44 7.92 -15.65
CA GLU A 8 -14.98 7.91 -15.69
C GLU A 8 -14.36 8.12 -14.31
N THR A 9 -14.93 9.02 -13.49
CA THR A 9 -14.52 9.22 -12.09
C THR A 9 -14.71 7.95 -11.27
N LEU A 10 -15.91 7.34 -11.33
CA LEU A 10 -16.22 6.10 -10.60
C LEU A 10 -15.32 4.93 -11.03
N ARG A 11 -15.00 4.81 -12.32
CA ARG A 11 -14.08 3.77 -12.83
C ARG A 11 -12.64 3.93 -12.33
N ARG A 12 -12.27 5.14 -11.92
CA ARG A 12 -10.95 5.42 -11.35
C ARG A 12 -10.89 5.18 -9.85
N TRP A 13 -12.03 4.96 -9.18
CA TRP A 13 -12.02 4.58 -7.77
C TRP A 13 -11.27 3.28 -7.57
N ARG A 14 -10.63 3.17 -6.41
CA ARG A 14 -9.84 1.99 -6.04
C ARG A 14 -10.25 1.48 -4.68
N PHE A 15 -10.22 0.16 -4.58
CA PHE A 15 -10.64 -0.59 -3.40
C PHE A 15 -9.57 -1.64 -3.15
N TYR A 16 -8.90 -1.55 -2.00
CA TYR A 16 -7.94 -2.55 -1.55
C TYR A 16 -8.50 -3.19 -0.28
N HIS A 17 -8.98 -4.43 -0.45
CA HIS A 17 -9.54 -5.22 0.65
C HIS A 17 -8.53 -6.24 1.15
N GLU A 18 -7.99 -7.04 0.23
CA GLU A 18 -6.99 -8.05 0.53
C GLU A 18 -6.03 -8.20 -0.66
N PHE A 19 -4.73 -8.16 -0.37
CA PHE A 19 -3.71 -8.51 -1.34
C PHE A 19 -3.45 -10.01 -1.32
N ALA A 20 -3.27 -10.61 -2.48
CA ALA A 20 -2.99 -12.02 -2.62
C ALA A 20 -1.53 -12.32 -2.19
N ILE A 21 -1.15 -12.19 -0.92
CA ILE A 21 0.25 -12.30 -0.44
C ILE A 21 0.67 -13.72 -0.03
N GLY A 22 -0.20 -14.71 -0.19
CA GLY A 22 0.07 -16.09 0.20
C GLY A 22 1.30 -16.69 -0.50
N ARG A 23 1.78 -17.82 0.03
CA ARG A 23 3.01 -18.52 -0.44
C ARG A 23 3.04 -18.77 -1.95
N HIS A 24 1.91 -19.04 -2.57
CA HIS A 24 1.79 -19.36 -4.00
C HIS A 24 1.40 -18.15 -4.87
N SER A 25 1.41 -16.95 -4.30
CA SER A 25 1.04 -15.76 -5.03
C SER A 25 1.93 -15.48 -6.23
N PRO A 26 1.35 -15.04 -7.37
CA PRO A 26 2.11 -14.48 -8.49
C PRO A 26 3.01 -13.31 -8.07
N LEU A 27 2.63 -12.50 -7.07
CA LEU A 27 3.42 -11.33 -6.65
C LEU A 27 4.78 -11.69 -6.03
N ARG A 28 4.94 -12.94 -5.59
CA ARG A 28 6.20 -13.46 -5.04
C ARG A 28 7.17 -13.92 -6.12
N GLN A 29 6.74 -13.99 -7.37
CA GLN A 29 7.52 -14.48 -8.49
C GLN A 29 7.94 -13.31 -9.38
N PRO A 30 9.09 -13.40 -10.08
CA PRO A 30 9.39 -12.44 -11.11
C PRO A 30 8.30 -12.48 -12.18
N ALA A 31 7.93 -11.34 -12.74
CA ALA A 31 6.85 -11.20 -13.71
C ALA A 31 7.31 -10.34 -14.90
N VAL A 32 6.59 -10.39 -16.03
CA VAL A 32 6.92 -9.57 -17.21
C VAL A 32 7.00 -8.10 -16.80
N GLY A 33 8.09 -7.43 -17.18
CA GLY A 33 8.32 -6.03 -16.90
C GLY A 33 7.52 -5.14 -17.84
N TYR A 34 6.67 -4.29 -17.29
CA TYR A 34 5.94 -3.25 -18.00
C TYR A 34 5.68 -2.07 -17.06
N ARG A 35 5.31 -0.91 -17.61
CA ARG A 35 4.92 0.24 -16.79
C ARG A 35 3.49 0.10 -16.31
N SER A 36 3.32 0.02 -15.00
CA SER A 36 2.02 0.00 -14.35
C SER A 36 1.89 1.19 -13.40
N PRO A 37 1.14 2.25 -13.77
CA PRO A 37 1.00 3.43 -12.91
C PRO A 37 0.08 3.18 -11.70
N VAL A 38 -0.57 2.02 -11.61
CA VAL A 38 -1.53 1.69 -10.56
C VAL A 38 -1.34 0.24 -10.14
N LEU A 39 -1.34 -0.03 -8.84
CA LEU A 39 -1.33 -1.40 -8.32
C LEU A 39 -2.69 -2.07 -8.61
N ASP A 40 -2.65 -3.34 -9.02
CA ASP A 40 -3.86 -4.15 -9.14
C ASP A 40 -4.47 -4.38 -7.75
N SER A 41 -5.79 -4.57 -7.68
CA SER A 41 -6.50 -4.71 -6.40
C SER A 41 -6.01 -5.87 -5.53
N ASP A 42 -5.44 -6.90 -6.17
CA ASP A 42 -4.85 -8.07 -5.51
C ASP A 42 -3.31 -8.01 -5.38
N GLY A 43 -2.68 -6.96 -5.92
CA GLY A 43 -1.24 -6.72 -5.85
C GLY A 43 -0.38 -7.53 -6.82
N GLN A 44 -0.94 -8.26 -7.78
CA GLN A 44 -0.14 -9.14 -8.67
C GLN A 44 0.95 -8.41 -9.46
N ASN A 45 0.71 -7.15 -9.83
CA ASN A 45 1.66 -6.32 -10.56
C ASN A 45 2.64 -5.53 -9.68
N LEU A 46 2.83 -5.93 -8.41
CA LEU A 46 3.65 -5.21 -7.42
C LEU A 46 5.02 -4.77 -7.95
N ALA A 47 5.79 -5.68 -8.57
CA ALA A 47 7.12 -5.34 -9.08
C ALA A 47 7.08 -4.31 -10.21
N ALA A 48 6.10 -4.42 -11.12
CA ALA A 48 5.90 -3.46 -12.21
C ALA A 48 5.47 -2.09 -11.69
N ALA A 49 4.55 -2.04 -10.72
CA ALA A 49 4.07 -0.80 -10.14
C ALA A 49 5.15 -0.12 -9.27
N PHE A 50 5.91 -0.90 -8.47
CA PHE A 50 7.06 -0.41 -7.73
C PHE A 50 8.09 0.24 -8.66
N GLN A 51 8.51 -0.47 -9.71
CA GLN A 51 9.48 0.04 -10.67
C GLN A 51 8.96 1.29 -11.39
N THR A 52 7.65 1.37 -11.65
CA THR A 52 7.03 2.55 -12.27
C THR A 52 7.09 3.78 -11.37
N ILE A 53 6.94 3.63 -10.05
CA ILE A 53 7.09 4.74 -9.09
C ILE A 53 8.52 5.27 -9.10
N VAL A 54 9.49 4.36 -9.07
CA VAL A 54 10.93 4.69 -9.15
C VAL A 54 11.23 5.48 -10.43
N GLU A 55 10.79 4.97 -11.59
CA GLU A 55 11.07 5.60 -12.89
C GLU A 55 10.38 6.95 -13.12
N ILE A 56 9.25 7.22 -12.45
CA ILE A 56 8.50 8.47 -12.60
C ILE A 56 8.98 9.55 -11.61
N GLY A 57 9.90 9.21 -10.70
CA GLY A 57 10.57 10.19 -9.82
C GLY A 57 9.93 10.36 -8.44
N ALA A 58 9.07 9.43 -8.00
CA ALA A 58 8.59 9.36 -6.62
C ALA A 58 9.42 8.38 -5.77
N GLU A 59 10.66 8.11 -6.18
CA GLU A 59 11.61 7.21 -5.54
C GLU A 59 11.98 7.66 -4.12
N GLU A 60 12.23 8.97 -3.92
CA GLU A 60 12.68 9.52 -2.63
C GLU A 60 11.65 9.25 -1.52
N ILE A 61 10.40 9.66 -1.71
CA ILE A 61 9.33 9.45 -0.72
C ILE A 61 9.05 7.96 -0.50
N LEU A 62 9.13 7.14 -1.57
CA LEU A 62 8.97 5.69 -1.45
C LEU A 62 10.05 5.09 -0.53
N HIS A 63 11.32 5.43 -0.76
CA HIS A 63 12.43 4.89 0.02
C HIS A 63 12.47 5.45 1.44
N GLU A 64 12.10 6.71 1.67
CA GLU A 64 11.95 7.27 3.01
C GLU A 64 10.91 6.49 3.83
N ILE A 65 9.69 6.31 3.28
CA ILE A 65 8.62 5.57 3.97
C ILE A 65 9.04 4.12 4.26
N LEU A 66 9.71 3.47 3.29
CA LEU A 66 10.18 2.10 3.47
C LEU A 66 11.32 1.99 4.48
N ALA A 67 12.20 2.99 4.58
CA ALA A 67 13.25 3.04 5.59
C ALA A 67 12.68 3.21 7.00
N ASP A 68 11.63 4.04 7.15
CA ASP A 68 10.91 4.20 8.43
C ASP A 68 10.26 2.87 8.86
N ALA A 69 9.64 2.15 7.92
CA ALA A 69 8.96 0.87 8.21
C ALA A 69 9.92 -0.32 8.39
N PHE A 70 11.04 -0.33 7.69
CA PHE A 70 12.00 -1.43 7.68
C PHE A 70 13.45 -0.93 7.84
N PRO A 71 13.84 -0.51 9.06
CA PRO A 71 15.21 -0.06 9.32
C PRO A 71 16.27 -1.09 8.88
N GLY A 72 17.32 -0.62 8.20
CA GLY A 72 18.39 -1.48 7.67
C GLY A 72 17.99 -2.34 6.47
N CYS A 73 16.83 -2.07 5.85
CA CYS A 73 16.38 -2.73 4.63
C CYS A 73 16.30 -1.74 3.45
N GLN A 74 16.60 -2.23 2.25
CA GLN A 74 16.43 -1.50 0.99
C GLN A 74 15.70 -2.39 0.00
N PHE A 75 14.68 -1.84 -0.66
CA PHE A 75 13.85 -2.55 -1.63
C PHE A 75 14.13 -2.00 -3.02
N TYR A 76 14.20 -2.88 -4.01
CA TYR A 76 14.38 -2.49 -5.41
C TYR A 76 13.85 -3.56 -6.34
N CYS A 77 13.53 -3.18 -7.57
CA CYS A 77 13.25 -4.14 -8.63
C CYS A 77 14.49 -4.36 -9.47
N GLU A 78 14.78 -5.61 -9.78
CA GLU A 78 15.80 -5.97 -10.75
C GLU A 78 15.12 -6.44 -12.04
N ASN A 79 15.65 -6.02 -13.18
CA ASN A 79 15.18 -6.45 -14.49
C ASN A 79 16.14 -7.48 -15.08
N GLU A 80 15.75 -8.75 -15.04
CA GLU A 80 16.47 -9.84 -15.69
C GLU A 80 15.62 -10.38 -16.83
N HIS A 81 16.14 -10.32 -18.06
CA HIS A 81 15.47 -10.86 -19.25
C HIS A 81 14.02 -10.34 -19.45
N SER A 82 13.80 -9.04 -19.24
CA SER A 82 12.49 -8.38 -19.32
C SER A 82 11.49 -8.86 -18.26
N ARG A 83 11.98 -9.40 -17.14
CA ARG A 83 11.16 -9.77 -15.99
C ARG A 83 11.61 -8.97 -14.78
N PHE A 84 10.67 -8.30 -14.13
CA PHE A 84 10.92 -7.61 -12.87
C PHE A 84 10.83 -8.58 -11.71
N ALA A 85 11.87 -8.58 -10.88
CA ALA A 85 11.93 -9.30 -9.61
C ALA A 85 12.10 -8.28 -8.47
N LEU A 86 11.13 -8.23 -7.56
CA LEU A 86 11.26 -7.42 -6.35
C LEU A 86 12.24 -8.09 -5.37
N LYS A 87 13.23 -7.32 -4.93
CA LYS A 87 14.30 -7.76 -4.03
C LYS A 87 14.39 -6.86 -2.81
N MET A 88 14.82 -7.45 -1.70
CA MET A 88 15.13 -6.75 -0.46
C MET A 88 16.58 -7.02 -0.07
N ARG A 89 17.41 -5.98 0.00
CA ARG A 89 18.70 -6.03 0.67
C ARG A 89 18.49 -5.72 2.14
N ARG A 90 19.12 -6.49 3.03
CA ARG A 90 19.03 -6.30 4.48
C ARG A 90 20.41 -6.39 5.10
N GLU A 91 20.72 -5.49 6.02
CA GLU A 91 21.97 -5.52 6.78
C GLU A 91 22.17 -6.87 7.47
N GLY A 92 23.41 -7.37 7.42
CA GLY A 92 23.76 -8.70 7.95
C GLY A 92 23.42 -9.88 7.03
N ILE A 93 22.67 -9.68 5.94
CA ILE A 93 22.41 -10.74 4.94
C ILE A 93 23.29 -10.54 3.70
N ARG A 94 24.08 -11.56 3.36
CA ARG A 94 25.08 -11.49 2.28
C ARG A 94 24.49 -11.36 0.87
N ARG A 95 23.24 -11.80 0.67
CA ARG A 95 22.54 -11.70 -0.62
C ARG A 95 21.18 -11.01 -0.46
N PRO A 96 20.65 -10.38 -1.51
CA PRO A 96 19.28 -9.93 -1.52
C PRO A 96 18.30 -11.10 -1.35
N LEU A 97 17.20 -10.84 -0.65
CA LEU A 97 16.07 -11.72 -0.52
C LEU A 97 15.10 -11.49 -1.67
N LEU A 98 14.56 -12.57 -2.23
CA LEU A 98 13.48 -12.54 -3.21
C LEU A 98 12.14 -12.27 -2.52
N ALA A 99 11.14 -11.78 -3.25
CA ALA A 99 9.78 -11.61 -2.74
C ALA A 99 9.19 -12.90 -2.13
N ALA A 100 9.56 -14.07 -2.66
CA ALA A 100 9.17 -15.38 -2.10
C ALA A 100 9.70 -15.63 -0.68
N GLU A 101 10.77 -14.95 -0.26
CA GLU A 101 11.42 -15.09 1.04
C GLU A 101 11.01 -14.00 2.04
N MET A 102 10.25 -12.99 1.59
CA MET A 102 9.77 -11.90 2.43
C MET A 102 8.56 -12.36 3.27
N SER A 103 8.40 -11.77 4.46
CA SER A 103 7.23 -12.02 5.29
C SER A 103 5.96 -11.46 4.64
N ASP A 104 4.81 -12.01 5.01
CA ASP A 104 3.50 -11.54 4.54
C ASP A 104 3.29 -10.06 4.92
N GLY A 105 3.68 -9.65 6.13
CA GLY A 105 3.62 -8.26 6.57
C GLY A 105 4.49 -7.33 5.71
N THR A 106 5.70 -7.78 5.32
CA THR A 106 6.57 -7.02 4.41
C THR A 106 5.91 -6.81 3.04
N LEU A 107 5.39 -7.87 2.43
CA LEU A 107 4.73 -7.76 1.12
C LEU A 107 3.45 -6.94 1.17
N ARG A 108 2.66 -7.07 2.25
CA ARG A 108 1.48 -6.25 2.47
C ARG A 108 1.84 -4.77 2.56
N PHE A 109 2.85 -4.43 3.35
CA PHE A 109 3.31 -3.04 3.45
C PHE A 109 3.79 -2.51 2.10
N LEU A 110 4.54 -3.32 1.33
CA LEU A 110 4.98 -2.94 -0.03
C LEU A 110 3.79 -2.70 -0.96
N CYS A 111 2.76 -3.55 -0.92
CA CYS A 111 1.52 -3.31 -1.67
C CYS A 111 0.85 -2.01 -1.24
N LEU A 112 0.74 -1.73 0.07
CA LEU A 112 0.17 -0.48 0.57
C LEU A 112 0.98 0.74 0.10
N ALA A 113 2.31 0.70 0.23
CA ALA A 113 3.21 1.77 -0.23
C ALA A 113 3.04 2.06 -1.72
N VAL A 114 3.06 1.01 -2.56
CA VAL A 114 2.91 1.16 -4.02
C VAL A 114 1.49 1.61 -4.41
N ALA A 115 0.46 1.14 -3.70
CA ALA A 115 -0.92 1.58 -3.91
C ALA A 115 -1.13 3.06 -3.56
N LEU A 116 -0.59 3.50 -2.43
CA LEU A 116 -0.79 4.85 -1.87
C LEU A 116 0.12 5.90 -2.52
N LEU A 117 1.30 5.49 -3.02
CA LEU A 117 2.23 6.34 -3.79
C LEU A 117 2.05 6.17 -5.31
N SER A 118 0.87 5.71 -5.76
CA SER A 118 0.57 5.54 -7.18
C SER A 118 0.85 6.84 -7.97
N PRO A 119 1.59 6.80 -9.09
CA PRO A 119 1.82 7.96 -9.95
C PRO A 119 0.55 8.52 -10.61
N ARG A 120 -0.56 7.77 -10.54
CA ARG A 120 -1.90 8.20 -10.98
C ARG A 120 -2.88 7.99 -9.83
N PRO A 121 -2.82 8.83 -8.79
CA PRO A 121 -3.65 8.66 -7.60
C PRO A 121 -5.14 8.73 -7.99
N PRO A 122 -5.98 7.80 -7.47
CA PRO A 122 -7.40 7.82 -7.74
C PRO A 122 -8.08 8.97 -6.98
N ALA A 123 -9.17 9.53 -7.50
CA ALA A 123 -9.91 10.56 -6.76
C ALA A 123 -10.47 10.04 -5.43
N PHE A 124 -10.74 8.74 -5.35
CA PHE A 124 -11.23 8.06 -4.15
C PHE A 124 -10.57 6.70 -4.00
N LEU A 125 -10.18 6.40 -2.76
CA LEU A 125 -9.50 5.18 -2.36
C LEU A 125 -10.17 4.62 -1.10
N ALA A 126 -10.63 3.38 -1.14
CA ALA A 126 -11.11 2.65 0.02
C ALA A 126 -10.12 1.54 0.41
N ILE A 127 -9.76 1.47 1.68
CA ILE A 127 -8.79 0.52 2.23
C ILE A 127 -9.40 -0.16 3.45
N ASN A 128 -9.37 -1.50 3.47
CA ASN A 128 -9.88 -2.28 4.59
C ASN A 128 -8.73 -2.79 5.46
N GLU A 129 -8.71 -2.41 6.74
CA GLU A 129 -7.77 -2.91 7.76
C GLU A 129 -6.31 -2.98 7.26
N PRO A 130 -5.71 -1.88 6.78
CA PRO A 130 -4.34 -1.88 6.25
C PRO A 130 -3.30 -2.32 7.28
N GLU A 131 -3.59 -2.19 8.58
CA GLU A 131 -2.74 -2.67 9.66
C GLU A 131 -2.71 -4.19 9.81
N ASN A 132 -3.64 -4.91 9.18
CA ASN A 132 -3.82 -6.33 9.44
C ASN A 132 -2.55 -7.12 9.07
N SER A 133 -2.08 -7.94 10.03
CA SER A 133 -0.83 -8.71 9.96
C SER A 133 0.45 -7.88 9.83
N LEU A 134 0.39 -6.56 10.05
CA LEU A 134 1.57 -5.73 10.23
C LEU A 134 2.01 -5.74 11.71
N HIS A 135 3.32 -5.75 11.92
CA HIS A 135 3.92 -5.44 13.21
C HIS A 135 3.58 -4.01 13.64
N ARG A 136 3.34 -3.78 14.94
CA ARG A 136 2.96 -2.48 15.49
C ARG A 136 3.95 -1.36 15.16
N ASP A 137 5.24 -1.69 15.15
CA ASP A 137 6.31 -0.73 14.83
C ASP A 137 6.20 -0.13 13.42
N MET A 138 5.43 -0.75 12.51
CA MET A 138 5.18 -0.21 11.16
C MET A 138 4.00 0.78 11.12
N LEU A 139 3.19 0.89 12.18
CA LEU A 139 2.01 1.77 12.19
C LEU A 139 2.35 3.26 12.01
N PRO A 140 3.43 3.82 12.60
CA PRO A 140 3.83 5.19 12.34
C PRO A 140 4.14 5.45 10.86
N ALA A 141 4.88 4.55 10.20
CA ALA A 141 5.19 4.65 8.79
C ALA A 141 3.93 4.49 7.91
N LEU A 142 3.03 3.58 8.27
CA LEU A 142 1.74 3.41 7.61
C LEU A 142 0.86 4.68 7.73
N ALA A 143 0.79 5.28 8.91
CA ALA A 143 0.05 6.52 9.13
C ALA A 143 0.61 7.65 8.28
N ARG A 144 1.95 7.84 8.28
CA ARG A 144 2.63 8.82 7.43
C ARG A 144 2.31 8.61 5.95
N LEU A 145 2.36 7.36 5.48
CA LEU A 145 2.03 6.99 4.11
C LEU A 145 0.56 7.33 3.75
N ILE A 146 -0.39 7.05 4.63
CA ILE A 146 -1.82 7.39 4.42
C ILE A 146 -2.01 8.91 4.40
N ILE A 147 -1.36 9.63 5.31
CA ILE A 147 -1.39 11.10 5.36
C ILE A 147 -0.86 11.69 4.04
N GLU A 148 0.29 11.23 3.55
CA GLU A 148 0.86 11.71 2.29
C GLU A 148 -0.07 11.44 1.10
N ALA A 149 -0.66 10.24 1.02
CA ALA A 149 -1.59 9.90 -0.05
C ALA A 149 -2.90 10.71 0.02
N SER A 150 -3.35 11.10 1.22
CA SER A 150 -4.58 11.87 1.42
C SER A 150 -4.53 13.27 0.80
N ARG A 151 -3.32 13.78 0.50
CA ARG A 151 -3.11 15.04 -0.20
C ARG A 151 -3.59 15.00 -1.66
N TYR A 152 -3.71 13.80 -2.23
CA TYR A 152 -4.06 13.59 -3.64
C TYR A 152 -5.34 12.79 -3.85
N SER A 153 -5.78 12.03 -2.83
CA SER A 153 -6.94 11.14 -2.90
C SER A 153 -7.84 11.35 -1.69
N GLN A 154 -9.16 11.28 -1.86
CA GLN A 154 -10.04 11.04 -0.71
C GLN A 154 -9.86 9.59 -0.26
N ILE A 155 -9.47 9.37 1.00
CA ILE A 155 -9.22 8.04 1.56
C ILE A 155 -10.34 7.68 2.55
N TRP A 156 -10.99 6.55 2.30
CA TRP A 156 -11.88 5.88 3.23
C TRP A 156 -11.17 4.65 3.81
N LEU A 157 -11.08 4.59 5.13
CA LEU A 157 -10.33 3.59 5.85
C LEU A 157 -11.22 2.92 6.89
N THR A 158 -11.20 1.60 6.97
CA THR A 158 -11.65 0.85 8.15
C THR A 158 -10.43 0.32 8.90
N SER A 159 -10.49 0.32 10.22
CA SER A 159 -9.38 -0.07 11.09
C SER A 159 -9.94 -0.53 12.44
N HIS A 160 -9.32 -1.56 13.01
CA HIS A 160 -9.53 -1.96 14.39
C HIS A 160 -8.43 -1.39 15.31
N SER A 161 -7.41 -0.76 14.74
CA SER A 161 -6.31 -0.13 15.47
C SER A 161 -6.63 1.31 15.86
N ALA A 162 -6.96 1.49 17.14
CA ALA A 162 -7.06 2.83 17.75
C ALA A 162 -5.74 3.62 17.61
N GLU A 163 -4.60 2.93 17.71
CA GLU A 163 -3.28 3.52 17.55
C GLU A 163 -3.08 4.11 16.15
N LEU A 164 -3.45 3.36 15.10
CA LEU A 164 -3.38 3.87 13.73
C LEU A 164 -4.31 5.07 13.53
N ALA A 165 -5.52 5.02 14.07
CA ALA A 165 -6.48 6.12 13.97
C ALA A 165 -5.98 7.41 14.64
N GLU A 166 -5.33 7.31 15.80
CA GLU A 166 -4.72 8.46 16.48
C GLU A 166 -3.52 9.01 15.71
N LEU A 167 -2.64 8.14 15.20
CA LEU A 167 -1.49 8.58 14.40
C LEU A 167 -1.91 9.35 13.14
N ILE A 168 -2.98 8.90 12.46
CA ILE A 168 -3.54 9.61 11.30
C ILE A 168 -4.15 10.95 11.72
N ALA A 169 -4.98 10.96 12.77
CA ALA A 169 -5.64 12.17 13.25
C ALA A 169 -4.67 13.25 13.74
N ALA A 170 -3.50 12.85 14.25
CA ALA A 170 -2.44 13.77 14.65
C ALA A 170 -1.77 14.48 13.45
N GLY A 171 -1.77 13.87 12.26
CA GLY A 171 -1.02 14.36 11.10
C GLY A 171 -1.86 14.92 9.95
N ALA A 172 -3.17 14.64 9.90
CA ALA A 172 -4.08 15.20 8.90
C ALA A 172 -5.50 15.38 9.43
N PRO A 173 -6.26 16.39 8.95
CA PRO A 173 -7.68 16.48 9.23
C PRO A 173 -8.40 15.21 8.76
N CYS A 174 -9.04 14.50 9.68
CA CYS A 174 -9.82 13.31 9.36
C CYS A 174 -11.11 13.29 10.16
N GLN A 175 -12.16 12.73 9.54
CA GLN A 175 -13.40 12.43 10.22
C GLN A 175 -13.34 11.00 10.73
N ARG A 176 -13.49 10.81 12.04
CA ARG A 176 -13.48 9.50 12.68
C ARG A 176 -14.90 9.09 13.06
N TYR A 177 -15.25 7.86 12.72
CA TYR A 177 -16.52 7.24 13.11
C TYR A 177 -16.19 6.02 13.95
N ALA A 178 -16.38 6.14 15.27
CA ALA A 178 -16.30 4.98 16.15
C ALA A 178 -17.55 4.13 15.96
N LEU A 179 -17.36 2.82 15.78
CA LEU A 179 -18.45 1.87 15.57
C LEU A 179 -18.50 0.88 16.72
N GLU A 180 -19.71 0.56 17.17
CA GLU A 180 -19.95 -0.46 18.19
C GLU A 180 -21.07 -1.41 17.76
N ASN A 181 -21.07 -2.63 18.30
CA ASN A 181 -22.19 -3.55 18.16
C ASN A 181 -23.08 -3.45 19.40
N ARG A 182 -24.32 -2.98 19.23
CA ARG A 182 -25.34 -2.97 20.29
C ARG A 182 -26.47 -3.91 19.92
N GLY A 183 -26.52 -5.07 20.59
CA GLY A 183 -27.59 -6.05 20.40
C GLY A 183 -27.64 -6.69 19.00
N GLY A 184 -26.50 -6.81 18.32
CA GLY A 184 -26.40 -7.35 16.96
C GLY A 184 -26.41 -6.29 15.85
N GLU A 185 -26.65 -5.02 16.18
CA GLU A 185 -26.68 -3.90 15.23
C GLU A 185 -25.40 -3.07 15.32
N THR A 186 -24.81 -2.72 14.16
CA THR A 186 -23.70 -1.76 14.08
C THR A 186 -24.23 -0.34 14.23
N ARG A 187 -23.76 0.39 15.23
CA ARG A 187 -24.11 1.80 15.48
C ARG A 187 -22.86 2.67 15.51
N ILE A 188 -23.01 3.93 15.10
CA ILE A 188 -21.99 4.96 15.31
C ILE A 188 -22.08 5.38 16.77
N VAL A 189 -20.94 5.38 17.46
CA VAL A 189 -20.81 5.91 18.82
C VAL A 189 -20.86 7.44 18.73
N GLU A 190 -21.82 8.04 19.44
CA GLU A 190 -21.95 9.51 19.57
C GLU A 190 -20.85 10.11 20.44
#